data_AF-A0A6G3PS93-F1
#
_entry.id   AF-A0A6G3PS93-F1
#
_cell.length_a   1.000
_cell.length_b   1.000
_cell.length_c   1.000
_cell.angle_alpha   90.00
_cell.angle_beta   90.00
_cell.angle_gamma   90.00
#
_symmetry.space_group_name_H-M   'P 1'
#
loop_
_entity.id
_entity.type
_entity.pdbx_description
1 polymer ?
#
loop_
_entity_poly.entity_id
_entity_poly.type
_entity_poly.pdbx_seq_one_letter_code
_entity_poly.pdbx_strand_id
1 'polypeptide(L)'
;MSTRTFRVIVRGVFDGLDADQRAELLARAEEHDVLRAAFTPEGNLTYDLAARPAFAFRFLDAGEAEEDILAATERAEEAAKAWLAERGYGHKNLRSTAEDLSQAPLGKRQRREAARKNA
;
A
#
# COMPACT_ATOMS: atom_id res chain seq x y z
N MET A 1 -5.90 -14.67 -20.87
CA MET A 1 -6.17 -14.45 -19.43
C MET A 1 -6.19 -12.95 -19.18
N SER A 2 -7.13 -12.44 -18.39
CA SER A 2 -7.23 -11.01 -18.10
C SER A 2 -6.45 -10.72 -16.82
N THR A 3 -5.44 -9.85 -16.90
CA THR A 3 -4.71 -9.38 -15.72
C THR A 3 -5.61 -8.47 -14.90
N ARG A 4 -5.77 -8.79 -13.61
CA ARG A 4 -6.39 -7.95 -12.59
C ARG A 4 -5.30 -7.21 -11.83
N THR A 5 -5.58 -5.97 -11.42
CA THR A 5 -4.65 -5.15 -10.64
C THR A 5 -5.27 -4.82 -9.30
N PHE A 6 -4.57 -5.18 -8.24
CA PHE A 6 -5.01 -4.99 -6.87
C PHE A 6 -4.22 -3.86 -6.22
N ARG A 7 -4.93 -2.98 -5.54
CA ARG A 7 -4.35 -1.97 -4.66
C ARG A 7 -4.67 -2.33 -3.23
N VAL A 8 -3.64 -2.49 -2.41
CA VAL A 8 -3.81 -2.79 -0.98
C VAL A 8 -3.24 -1.66 -0.15
N ILE A 9 -4.01 -1.21 0.86
CA ILE A 9 -3.55 -0.27 1.87
C ILE A 9 -3.54 -0.99 3.21
N VAL A 10 -2.34 -1.19 3.77
CA VAL A 10 -2.15 -1.66 5.14
C VAL A 10 -1.96 -0.45 6.04
N ARG A 11 -2.81 -0.31 7.06
CA ARG A 11 -2.73 0.77 8.05
C ARG A 11 -2.32 0.21 9.39
N GLY A 12 -1.53 0.97 10.13
CA GLY A 12 -1.09 0.59 11.47
C GLY A 12 -0.68 1.79 12.29
N VAL A 13 -0.23 1.49 13.50
CA VAL A 13 0.33 2.47 14.44
C VAL A 13 1.72 1.98 14.83
N PHE A 14 2.72 2.86 14.75
CA PHE A 14 4.05 2.61 15.31
C PHE A 14 3.93 2.36 16.82
N ASP A 15 4.68 1.40 17.33
CA ASP A 15 4.64 1.01 18.73
C ASP A 15 6.06 0.96 19.32
N GLY A 16 6.20 1.51 20.52
CA GLY A 16 7.48 1.46 21.25
C GLY A 16 8.65 2.18 20.59
N LEU A 17 8.42 3.21 19.77
CA LEU A 17 9.51 4.00 19.16
C LEU A 17 10.40 4.63 20.24
N ASP A 18 11.70 4.34 20.17
CA ASP A 18 12.69 5.06 20.96
C ASP A 18 12.99 6.46 20.38
N ALA A 19 13.84 7.22 21.07
CA ALA A 19 14.18 8.59 20.66
C ALA A 19 14.91 8.64 19.31
N ASP A 20 15.78 7.67 19.03
CA ASP A 20 16.61 7.63 17.82
C ASP A 20 15.76 7.23 16.61
N GLN A 21 14.92 6.21 16.76
CA GLN A 21 13.94 5.78 15.76
C GLN A 21 12.95 6.90 15.44
N ARG A 22 12.49 7.62 16.45
CA ARG A 22 11.60 8.78 16.25
C ARG A 22 12.32 9.90 15.50
N ALA A 23 13.57 10.21 15.85
CA ALA A 23 14.35 11.23 15.16
C ALA A 23 14.62 10.85 13.70
N GLU A 24 14.92 9.58 13.44
CA GLU A 24 15.13 9.03 12.11
C GLU A 24 13.88 9.16 11.22
N LEU A 25 12.71 8.75 11.73
CA LEU A 25 11.45 8.90 11.00
C LEU A 25 11.11 10.37 10.77
N LEU A 26 11.39 11.26 11.72
CA LEU A 26 11.18 12.70 11.50
C LEU A 26 12.11 13.26 10.42
N ALA A 27 13.36 12.82 10.36
CA ALA A 27 14.31 13.23 9.34
C ALA A 27 13.90 12.79 7.92
N ARG A 28 13.19 11.66 7.80
CA ARG A 28 12.68 11.13 6.52
C ARG A 28 11.20 11.42 6.27
N ALA A 29 10.56 12.23 7.10
CA ALA A 29 9.13 12.48 7.01
C ALA A 29 8.72 13.05 5.64
N GLU A 30 9.56 13.89 5.03
CA GLU A 30 9.31 14.42 3.68
C GLU A 30 9.26 13.30 2.63
N GLU A 31 10.17 12.32 2.69
CA GLU A 31 10.20 11.18 1.75
C GLU A 31 8.93 10.31 1.87
N HIS A 32 8.35 10.29 3.07
CA HIS A 32 7.16 9.51 3.42
C HIS A 32 5.88 10.36 3.53
N ASP A 33 5.87 11.53 2.89
CA ASP A 33 4.73 12.43 2.90
C ASP A 33 3.51 11.80 2.18
N VAL A 34 2.32 12.02 2.71
CA VAL A 34 1.05 11.55 2.14
C VAL A 34 0.82 12.10 0.72
N LEU A 35 1.34 13.28 0.40
CA LEU A 35 1.29 13.88 -0.95
C LEU A 35 2.15 13.12 -1.96
N ARG A 36 3.11 12.30 -1.50
CA ARG A 36 3.97 11.45 -2.33
C ARG A 36 3.48 9.99 -2.37
N ALA A 37 2.33 9.70 -1.76
CA ALA A 37 1.76 8.37 -1.69
C ALA A 37 1.59 7.74 -3.09
N ALA A 38 2.19 6.57 -3.29
CA ALA A 38 2.03 5.77 -4.51
C ALA A 38 1.71 4.32 -4.18
N PHE A 39 1.12 3.58 -5.12
CA PHE A 39 1.02 2.13 -5.03
C PHE A 39 2.15 1.54 -5.86
N THR A 40 3.07 0.82 -5.21
CA THR A 40 4.23 0.19 -5.87
C THR A 40 4.30 -1.30 -5.50
N PRO A 41 4.94 -2.14 -6.32
CA PRO A 41 5.14 -3.57 -6.01
C PRO A 41 6.01 -3.81 -4.77
N GLU A 42 6.91 -2.89 -4.43
CA GLU A 42 7.73 -2.94 -3.21
C GLU A 42 6.99 -2.39 -1.99
N GLY A 43 5.89 -1.68 -2.24
CA GLY A 43 5.12 -0.91 -1.29
C GLY A 43 5.73 0.46 -0.94
N ASN A 44 4.85 1.39 -0.58
CA ASN A 44 5.21 2.75 -0.22
C ASN A 44 4.62 3.13 1.14
N LEU A 45 5.50 3.39 2.11
CA LEU A 45 5.10 3.86 3.43
C LEU A 45 4.87 5.37 3.42
N THR A 46 3.75 5.80 3.99
CA THR A 46 3.49 7.20 4.33
C THR A 46 3.06 7.33 5.78
N TYR A 47 3.46 8.42 6.44
CA TYR A 47 3.07 8.71 7.81
C TYR A 47 3.13 10.21 8.09
N ASP A 48 2.46 10.64 9.17
CA ASP A 48 2.60 11.97 9.73
C ASP A 48 2.74 11.84 11.25
N LEU A 49 3.99 11.76 11.70
CA LEU A 49 4.33 11.63 13.12
C LEU A 49 3.98 12.86 13.94
N ALA A 50 3.80 14.03 13.32
CA ALA A 50 3.39 15.24 14.03
C ALA A 50 1.91 15.19 14.40
N ALA A 51 1.08 14.60 13.54
CA ALA A 51 -0.34 14.39 13.81
C ALA A 51 -0.61 13.18 14.71
N ARG A 52 0.00 12.02 14.42
CA ARG A 52 -0.18 10.77 15.18
C ARG A 52 0.83 9.71 14.74
N PRO A 53 1.17 8.73 15.60
CA PRO A 53 2.07 7.63 15.24
C PRO A 53 1.47 6.60 14.26
N ALA A 54 0.55 7.00 13.38
CA ALA A 54 -0.09 6.12 12.42
C ALA A 54 0.63 6.16 11.07
N PHE A 55 0.64 5.03 10.38
CA PHE A 55 1.18 4.89 9.04
C PHE A 55 0.19 4.21 8.10
N ALA A 56 0.43 4.40 6.80
CA ALA A 56 -0.21 3.65 5.73
C ALA A 56 0.87 3.14 4.77
N PHE A 57 0.81 1.86 4.45
CA PHE A 57 1.66 1.19 3.48
C PHE A 57 0.81 0.81 2.27
N ARG A 58 1.18 1.32 1.10
CA ARG A 58 0.43 1.15 -0.15
C ARG A 58 1.16 0.19 -1.07
N PHE A 59 0.52 -0.92 -1.38
CA PHE A 59 1.10 -2.04 -2.13
C PHE A 59 0.31 -2.29 -3.41
N LEU A 60 1.02 -2.52 -4.52
CA LEU A 60 0.46 -2.85 -5.81
C LEU A 60 0.73 -4.31 -6.12
N ASP A 61 -0.31 -5.05 -6.48
CA ASP A 61 -0.18 -6.44 -6.92
C ASP A 61 -1.03 -6.72 -8.16
N ALA A 62 -0.84 -7.89 -8.73
CA ALA A 62 -1.63 -8.38 -9.85
C ALA A 62 -2.01 -9.85 -9.68
N GLY A 63 -3.08 -10.26 -10.36
CA GLY A 63 -3.51 -11.65 -10.42
C GLY A 63 -4.37 -11.91 -11.64
N GLU A 64 -4.94 -13.10 -11.71
CA GLU A 64 -5.81 -13.53 -12.80
C GLU A 64 -7.22 -13.82 -12.29
N ALA A 65 -7.34 -14.33 -11.06
CA ALA A 65 -8.58 -14.69 -10.39
C ALA A 65 -9.06 -13.55 -9.48
N GLU A 66 -10.34 -13.54 -9.10
CA GLU A 66 -10.86 -12.52 -8.18
C GLU A 66 -10.35 -12.79 -6.76
N GLU A 67 -10.25 -14.07 -6.45
CA GLU A 67 -9.75 -14.65 -5.21
C GLU A 67 -8.29 -14.27 -4.93
N ASP A 68 -7.52 -13.91 -5.96
CA ASP A 68 -6.13 -13.46 -5.83
C ASP A 68 -6.02 -12.16 -5.01
N ILE A 69 -7.10 -11.41 -4.84
CA ILE A 69 -7.13 -10.21 -3.97
C ILE A 69 -6.82 -10.55 -2.50
N LEU A 70 -7.18 -11.75 -2.05
CA LEU A 70 -6.89 -12.22 -0.69
C LEU A 70 -5.38 -12.47 -0.54
N ALA A 71 -4.78 -13.17 -1.51
CA ALA A 71 -3.35 -13.44 -1.54
C ALA A 71 -2.53 -12.14 -1.69
N ALA A 72 -3.01 -11.18 -2.48
CA ALA A 72 -2.42 -9.85 -2.58
C ALA A 72 -2.47 -9.08 -1.25
N THR A 73 -3.55 -9.27 -0.47
CA THR A 73 -3.68 -8.67 0.86
C THR A 73 -2.67 -9.26 1.84
N GLU A 74 -2.50 -10.58 1.85
CA GLU A 74 -1.50 -11.28 2.68
C GLU A 74 -0.08 -10.82 2.34
N ARG A 75 0.28 -10.79 1.05
CA ARG A 75 1.59 -10.30 0.59
C ARG A 75 1.83 -8.84 0.97
N ALA A 76 0.82 -7.98 0.90
CA ALA A 76 0.94 -6.59 1.32
C ALA A 76 1.21 -6.47 2.83
N GLU A 77 0.55 -7.29 3.66
CA GLU A 77 0.82 -7.30 5.11
C GLU A 77 2.21 -7.81 5.44
N GLU A 78 2.68 -8.86 4.77
CA GLU A 78 4.03 -9.39 4.92
C GLU A 78 5.08 -8.36 4.51
N ALA A 79 4.88 -7.69 3.36
CA ALA A 79 5.77 -6.62 2.89
C ALA A 79 5.82 -5.45 3.89
N ALA A 80 4.67 -5.03 4.43
CA ALA A 80 4.62 -3.98 5.44
C ALA A 80 5.37 -4.39 6.72
N LYS A 81 5.15 -5.62 7.21
CA LYS A 81 5.84 -6.16 8.40
C LYS A 81 7.34 -6.25 8.18
N ALA A 82 7.78 -6.72 7.01
CA ALA A 82 9.19 -6.80 6.64
C ALA A 82 9.85 -5.42 6.61
N TRP A 83 9.23 -4.44 5.94
CA TRP A 83 9.75 -3.07 5.85
C TRP A 83 9.98 -2.45 7.22
N LEU A 84 9.04 -2.65 8.15
CA LEU A 84 9.11 -2.16 9.53
C LEU A 84 10.18 -2.92 10.33
N ALA A 85 10.23 -4.24 10.22
CA ALA A 85 11.17 -5.09 10.95
C ALA A 85 12.63 -4.84 10.53
N GLU A 86 12.90 -4.65 9.24
CA GLU A 86 14.24 -4.30 8.72
C GLU A 86 14.80 -3.02 9.34
N ARG A 87 13.92 -2.11 9.79
CA ARG A 87 14.27 -0.83 10.42
C ARG A 87 14.08 -0.84 11.94
N GLY A 88 13.68 -1.99 12.51
CA GLY A 88 13.46 -2.16 13.94
C GLY A 88 12.20 -1.47 14.48
N TYR A 89 11.28 -1.02 13.63
CA TYR A 89 10.07 -0.33 14.07
C TYR A 89 9.00 -1.31 14.56
N GLY A 90 8.59 -1.16 15.82
CA GLY A 90 7.42 -1.85 16.36
C GLY A 90 6.12 -1.33 15.74
N HIS A 91 5.09 -2.17 15.70
CA HIS A 91 3.77 -1.81 15.17
C HIS A 91 2.64 -2.55 15.86
N LYS A 92 1.45 -1.94 15.85
CA LYS A 92 0.20 -2.52 16.35
C LYS A 92 -1.01 -2.11 15.53
N ASN A 93 -2.13 -2.80 15.77
CA ASN A 93 -3.44 -2.51 15.18
C ASN A 93 -3.44 -2.51 13.63
N LEU A 94 -2.75 -3.49 13.02
CA LEU A 94 -2.74 -3.62 11.55
C LEU A 94 -4.14 -3.87 11.01
N ARG A 95 -4.49 -3.16 9.94
CA ARG A 95 -5.74 -3.33 9.19
C ARG A 95 -5.48 -3.13 7.70
N SER A 96 -5.97 -4.04 6.89
CA SER A 96 -5.78 -4.02 5.44
C SER A 96 -7.08 -3.71 4.71
N THR A 97 -6.98 -3.00 3.59
CA THR A 97 -8.10 -2.76 2.67
C THR A 97 -7.58 -2.96 1.26
N ALA A 98 -8.26 -3.81 0.48
CA ALA A 98 -7.88 -4.11 -0.90
C ALA A 98 -8.97 -3.67 -1.87
N GLU A 99 -8.55 -3.24 -3.06
CA GLU A 99 -9.41 -2.81 -4.16
C GLU A 99 -8.94 -3.49 -5.46
N ASP A 100 -9.87 -4.13 -6.19
CA ASP A 100 -9.64 -4.63 -7.54
C ASP A 100 -10.01 -3.56 -8.57
N LEU A 101 -9.01 -3.04 -9.28
CA LEU A 101 -9.20 -2.00 -10.29
C LEU A 101 -9.88 -2.52 -11.57
N SER A 102 -9.95 -3.83 -11.78
CA SER A 102 -10.72 -4.40 -12.89
C SER A 102 -12.23 -4.24 -12.70
N GLN A 103 -12.68 -4.07 -11.45
CA GLN A 103 -14.08 -3.82 -11.09
C GLN A 103 -14.41 -2.32 -11.06
N ALA A 104 -13.41 -1.44 -11.15
CA ALA A 104 -13.66 -0.01 -11.19
C ALA A 104 -14.39 0.37 -12.50
N PRO A 105 -15.47 1.16 -12.46
CA PRO A 105 -16.21 1.54 -13.66
C PRO A 105 -15.28 2.26 -14.63
N LEU A 106 -14.99 1.61 -15.77
CA LEU A 106 -14.09 2.14 -16.79
C LEU A 106 -14.47 3.57 -17.18
N GLY A 107 -13.50 4.47 -17.15
CA GLY A 107 -13.67 5.83 -17.66
C GLY A 107 -13.94 5.83 -19.17
N LYS A 108 -14.57 6.89 -19.71
CA LYS A 108 -14.95 6.98 -21.14
C LYS A 108 -13.79 6.68 -22.11
N ARG A 109 -12.55 7.07 -21.77
CA ARG A 109 -11.35 6.83 -22.59
C ARG A 109 -10.94 5.35 -22.60
N GLN A 110 -10.93 4.72 -21.42
CA GLN A 110 -10.58 3.30 -21.27
C GLN A 110 -11.59 2.38 -21.97
N ARG A 111 -12.90 2.74 -21.96
CA ARG A 111 -13.91 2.01 -22.75
C ARG A 111 -13.62 2.04 -24.25
N ARG A 112 -13.15 3.17 -24.79
CA ARG A 112 -12.80 3.29 -26.22
C ARG A 112 -11.56 2.47 -26.59
N GLU A 113 -10.56 2.42 -25.70
CA GLU A 113 -9.36 1.60 -25.90
C GLU A 113 -9.65 0.09 -25.77
N ALA A 114 -10.48 -0.31 -24.80
CA ALA A 114 -10.94 -1.69 -24.67
C ALA A 114 -11.77 -2.14 -25.89
N ALA A 115 -12.65 -1.29 -26.42
CA ALA A 115 -13.41 -1.58 -27.64
C ALA A 115 -12.53 -1.72 -28.90
N ARG A 116 -11.36 -1.06 -28.94
CA ARG A 116 -10.38 -1.19 -30.03
C ARG A 116 -9.51 -2.44 -29.93
N LYS A 117 -9.27 -2.96 -28.72
CA LYS A 117 -8.50 -4.21 -28.52
C LYS A 117 -9.32 -5.47 -28.76
N ASN A 118 -10.65 -5.36 -28.67
CA ASN A 118 -11.60 -6.47 -28.88
C ASN A 118 -12.21 -6.50 -30.30
N ALA A 119 -11.72 -5.68 -31.23
CA ALA A 119 -12.12 -5.62 -32.63
C ALA A 119 -10.94 -6.05 -33.51
#